data_AF-A0A9X8VLC2-F1
#
_entry.id   AF-A0A9X8VLC2-F1
#
_cell.length_a   1.000
_cell.length_b   1.000
_cell.length_c   1.000
_cell.angle_alpha   90.00
_cell.angle_beta   90.00
_cell.angle_gamma   90.00
#
_symmetry.space_group_name_H-M   'P 1'
#
loop_
_entity.id
_entity.type
_entity.pdbx_description
1 polymer ?
#
loop_
_entity_poly.entity_id
_entity_poly.type
_entity_poly.pdbx_seq_one_letter_code
_entity_poly.pdbx_strand_id
1 'polypeptide(L)'
;FNGAERPRVNWGKWTLIAIGTLFSVLLLVVPMMSIFAEAFSKGFGAMWSNLLDPDMLHAIWLTVLIALITVPFNLVFGTLLAWLVTRFTFPGRQLLLTLIDIPFAVSPVVAGLIYLLFYGSNGLLGGWLDAHNIQIMFS
;
A
#
# COMPACT_ATOMS: atom_id res chain seq x y z
N PHE A 1 -49.93 26.19 5.61
CA PHE A 1 -50.24 24.84 5.11
C PHE A 1 -49.01 24.31 4.37
N ASN A 2 -48.08 23.67 5.07
CA ASN A 2 -46.85 23.12 4.47
C ASN A 2 -47.12 21.70 3.98
N GLY A 3 -47.28 21.54 2.67
CA GLY A 3 -47.29 20.24 2.00
C GLY A 3 -45.86 19.73 1.87
N ALA A 4 -45.43 18.88 2.78
CA ALA A 4 -44.17 18.15 2.65
C ALA A 4 -44.35 17.05 1.58
N GLU A 5 -43.86 17.30 0.37
CA GLU A 5 -43.76 16.28 -0.68
C GLU A 5 -42.84 15.16 -0.20
N ARG A 6 -43.39 13.94 -0.06
CA ARG A 6 -42.60 12.76 0.29
C ARG A 6 -41.71 12.38 -0.90
N PRO A 7 -40.40 12.17 -0.72
CA PRO A 7 -39.53 11.77 -1.82
C PRO A 7 -39.99 10.41 -2.35
N ARG A 8 -40.41 10.38 -3.63
CA ARG A 8 -40.78 9.14 -4.32
C ARG A 8 -39.54 8.25 -4.42
N VAL A 9 -39.63 7.06 -3.84
CA VAL A 9 -38.56 6.06 -3.92
C VAL A 9 -38.30 5.74 -5.37
N ASN A 10 -37.14 6.17 -5.86
CA ASN A 10 -36.78 6.04 -7.27
C ASN A 10 -36.23 4.64 -7.50
N TRP A 11 -37.12 3.67 -7.71
CA TRP A 11 -36.82 2.23 -7.82
C TRP A 11 -35.73 1.93 -8.86
N GLY A 12 -35.73 2.64 -10.00
CA GLY A 12 -34.69 2.51 -11.02
C GLY A 12 -33.29 2.92 -10.56
N LYS A 13 -33.17 3.90 -9.64
CA LYS A 13 -31.88 4.28 -9.05
C LYS A 13 -31.35 3.14 -8.17
N TRP A 14 -32.22 2.51 -7.39
CA TRP A 14 -31.85 1.41 -6.51
C TRP A 14 -31.49 0.13 -7.27
N THR A 15 -32.16 -0.18 -8.38
CA THR A 15 -31.78 -1.32 -9.22
C THR A 15 -30.43 -1.11 -9.89
N LEU A 16 -30.15 0.09 -10.41
CA LEU A 16 -28.84 0.41 -11.01
C LEU A 16 -27.71 0.36 -9.98
N ILE A 17 -27.94 0.88 -8.76
CA ILE A 17 -26.98 0.76 -7.65
C ILE A 17 -26.78 -0.72 -7.29
N ALA A 18 -27.85 -1.49 -7.12
CA ALA A 18 -27.76 -2.90 -6.75
C ALA A 18 -26.98 -3.72 -7.79
N ILE A 19 -27.22 -3.49 -9.09
CA ILE A 19 -26.48 -4.15 -10.17
C ILE A 19 -25.00 -3.75 -10.15
N GLY A 20 -24.70 -2.45 -10.03
CA GLY A 20 -23.33 -1.95 -9.97
C GLY A 20 -22.57 -2.51 -8.78
N THR A 21 -23.17 -2.47 -7.58
CA THR A 21 -22.59 -3.03 -6.36
C THR A 21 -22.42 -4.54 -6.47
N LEU A 22 -23.40 -5.28 -6.98
CA LEU A 22 -23.30 -6.72 -7.17
C LEU A 22 -22.14 -7.07 -8.11
N PHE A 23 -22.01 -6.35 -9.22
CA PHE A 23 -20.92 -6.56 -10.18
C PHE A 23 -19.55 -6.26 -9.57
N SER A 24 -19.38 -5.15 -8.85
CA SER A 24 -18.15 -4.82 -8.14
C SER A 24 -17.79 -5.86 -7.07
N VAL A 25 -18.77 -6.32 -6.29
CA VAL A 25 -18.57 -7.36 -5.27
C VAL A 25 -18.16 -8.67 -5.92
N LEU A 26 -18.84 -9.09 -7.00
CA LEU A 26 -18.48 -10.31 -7.71
C LEU A 26 -17.05 -10.26 -8.26
N LEU A 27 -16.65 -9.14 -8.87
CA LEU A 27 -15.29 -8.98 -9.39
C LEU A 27 -14.20 -9.07 -8.32
N LEU A 28 -14.47 -8.63 -7.09
CA LEU A 28 -13.51 -8.72 -5.99
C LEU A 28 -13.56 -10.07 -5.27
N VAL A 29 -14.76 -10.59 -5.03
CA VAL A 29 -14.96 -11.80 -4.20
C VAL A 29 -14.59 -13.07 -4.97
N VAL A 30 -14.87 -13.15 -6.27
CA VAL A 30 -14.54 -14.33 -7.08
C VAL A 30 -13.03 -14.69 -7.05
N PRO A 31 -12.09 -13.78 -7.36
CA PRO A 31 -10.66 -14.10 -7.30
C PRO A 31 -10.20 -14.36 -5.86
N MET A 32 -10.75 -13.66 -4.88
CA MET A 32 -10.46 -13.91 -3.46
C MET A 32 -10.84 -15.33 -3.06
N MET A 33 -12.05 -15.79 -3.43
CA MET A 33 -12.50 -17.16 -3.21
C MET A 33 -11.63 -18.19 -3.94
N SER A 34 -11.15 -17.89 -5.15
CA SER A 34 -10.20 -18.76 -5.88
C SER A 34 -8.90 -18.95 -5.11
N ILE A 35 -8.30 -17.86 -4.62
CA ILE A 35 -7.07 -17.90 -3.83
C ILE A 35 -7.25 -18.77 -2.57
N PHE A 36 -8.36 -18.60 -1.86
CA PHE A 36 -8.65 -19.44 -0.68
C PHE A 36 -8.89 -20.91 -1.08
N ALA A 37 -9.69 -21.17 -2.12
CA ALA A 37 -9.94 -22.52 -2.59
C ALA A 37 -8.64 -23.23 -3.00
N GLU A 38 -7.74 -22.55 -3.71
CA GLU A 38 -6.42 -23.06 -4.08
C GLU A 38 -5.53 -23.28 -2.86
N ALA A 39 -5.50 -22.35 -1.90
CA ALA A 39 -4.73 -22.48 -0.66
C ALA A 39 -5.15 -23.70 0.18
N PHE A 40 -6.45 -24.01 0.21
CA PHE A 40 -6.98 -25.18 0.92
C PHE A 40 -7.02 -26.46 0.06
N SER A 41 -6.89 -26.36 -1.28
CA SER A 41 -7.01 -27.50 -2.21
C SER A 41 -5.98 -28.60 -1.99
N LYS A 42 -4.77 -28.25 -1.53
CA LYS A 42 -3.69 -29.20 -1.21
C LYS A 42 -3.86 -29.85 0.17
N GLY A 43 -4.96 -29.57 0.87
CA GLY A 43 -5.27 -30.08 2.20
C GLY A 43 -4.66 -29.26 3.33
N PHE A 44 -5.28 -29.32 4.52
CA PHE A 44 -4.86 -28.59 5.71
C PHE A 44 -3.44 -28.94 6.17
N GLY A 45 -2.99 -30.18 5.90
CA GLY A 45 -1.63 -30.63 6.20
C GLY A 45 -0.56 -29.93 5.35
N ALA A 46 -0.82 -29.71 4.06
CA ALA A 46 0.10 -28.98 3.19
C ALA A 46 0.15 -27.48 3.56
N MET A 47 -0.98 -26.89 3.94
CA MET A 47 -1.00 -25.50 4.43
C MET A 47 -0.13 -25.37 5.70
N TRP A 48 -0.27 -26.29 6.65
CA TRP A 48 0.50 -26.29 7.90
C TRP A 48 2.00 -26.52 7.66
N SER A 49 2.35 -27.42 6.74
CA SER A 49 3.76 -27.66 6.40
C SER A 49 4.41 -26.46 5.70
N ASN A 50 3.69 -25.78 4.81
CA ASN A 50 4.19 -24.55 4.17
C ASN A 50 4.31 -23.40 5.19
N LEU A 51 3.37 -23.28 6.13
CA LEU A 51 3.44 -22.27 7.19
C LEU A 51 4.62 -22.48 8.14
N LEU A 52 5.03 -23.73 8.36
CA LEU A 52 6.18 -24.09 9.17
C LEU A 52 7.49 -24.11 8.37
N ASP A 53 7.44 -23.84 7.06
CA ASP A 53 8.63 -23.70 6.24
C ASP A 53 9.48 -22.54 6.80
N PRO A 54 10.77 -22.78 7.12
CA PRO A 54 11.68 -21.74 7.58
C PRO A 54 11.66 -20.48 6.70
N ASP A 55 11.57 -20.63 5.38
CA ASP A 55 11.58 -19.50 4.45
C ASP A 55 10.31 -18.66 4.58
N MET A 56 9.15 -19.30 4.75
CA MET A 56 7.88 -18.61 4.97
C MET A 56 7.87 -17.88 6.32
N LEU A 57 8.38 -18.50 7.37
CA LEU A 57 8.49 -17.89 8.69
C LEU A 57 9.45 -16.71 8.69
N HIS A 58 10.60 -16.82 8.01
CA HIS A 58 11.54 -15.72 7.86
C HIS A 58 10.94 -14.54 7.09
N ALA A 59 10.20 -14.80 6.00
CA ALA A 59 9.51 -13.75 5.25
C ALA A 59 8.43 -13.05 6.07
N ILE A 60 7.65 -13.79 6.87
CA ILE A 60 6.65 -13.22 7.78
C ILE A 60 7.35 -12.37 8.86
N TRP A 61 8.40 -12.89 9.48
CA TRP A 61 9.12 -12.17 10.54
C TRP A 61 9.76 -10.89 10.02
N LEU A 62 10.37 -10.92 8.83
CA LEU A 62 10.93 -9.74 8.18
C LEU A 62 9.86 -8.69 7.95
N THR A 63 8.69 -9.10 7.45
CA THR A 63 7.54 -8.20 7.22
C THR A 63 7.05 -7.58 8.53
N VAL A 64 6.92 -8.37 9.59
CA VAL A 64 6.52 -7.91 10.92
C VAL A 64 7.54 -6.94 11.50
N LEU A 65 8.83 -7.23 11.38
CA LEU A 65 9.91 -6.35 11.84
C LEU A 65 9.90 -5.02 11.10
N ILE A 66 9.76 -5.04 9.77
CA ILE A 66 9.64 -3.83 8.96
C ILE A 66 8.40 -3.04 9.39
N ALA A 67 7.24 -3.68 9.57
CA ALA A 67 6.03 -3.02 10.03
C ALA A 67 6.20 -2.40 11.43
N LEU A 68 6.84 -3.12 12.35
CA LEU A 68 7.06 -2.68 13.73
C LEU A 68 7.94 -1.44 13.80
N ILE A 69 8.88 -1.26 12.88
CA ILE A 69 9.72 -0.07 12.80
C ILE A 69 9.00 1.03 12.02
N THR A 70 8.47 0.71 10.84
CA THR A 70 7.90 1.72 9.93
C THR A 70 6.62 2.36 10.46
N VAL A 71 5.76 1.62 11.18
CA VAL A 71 4.48 2.15 11.68
C VAL A 71 4.69 3.26 12.74
N PRO A 72 5.48 3.06 13.81
CA PRO A 72 5.75 4.13 14.78
C PRO A 72 6.46 5.34 14.15
N PHE A 73 7.41 5.10 13.23
CA PHE A 73 8.08 6.19 12.52
C PHE A 73 7.09 7.00 11.68
N ASN A 74 6.25 6.34 10.87
CA ASN A 74 5.21 7.04 10.11
C ASN A 74 4.19 7.74 11.01
N LEU A 75 3.85 7.16 12.16
CA LEU A 75 2.95 7.78 13.12
C LEU A 75 3.55 9.08 13.67
N VAL A 76 4.79 9.06 14.15
CA VAL A 76 5.45 10.24 14.73
C VAL A 76 5.66 11.30 13.65
N PHE A 77 6.36 10.99 12.57
CA PHE A 77 6.68 11.97 11.53
C PHE A 77 5.45 12.42 10.76
N GLY A 78 4.57 11.50 10.37
CA GLY A 78 3.33 11.82 9.66
C GLY A 78 2.42 12.72 10.48
N THR A 79 2.25 12.44 11.78
CA THR A 79 1.44 13.30 12.66
C THR A 79 2.09 14.67 12.85
N LEU A 80 3.42 14.74 13.01
CA LEU A 80 4.14 16.02 13.11
C LEU A 80 3.99 16.87 11.84
N LEU A 81 4.15 16.28 10.65
CA LEU A 81 3.95 16.99 9.39
C LEU A 81 2.49 17.43 9.21
N ALA A 82 1.53 16.56 9.51
CA ALA A 82 0.11 16.89 9.45
C ALA A 82 -0.23 18.06 10.40
N TRP A 83 0.31 18.04 11.62
CA TRP A 83 0.13 19.11 12.58
C TRP A 83 0.77 20.42 12.11
N LEU A 84 1.98 20.36 11.55
CA LEU A 84 2.69 21.52 11.00
C LEU A 84 1.87 22.22 9.91
N VAL A 85 1.35 21.44 8.95
CA VAL A 85 0.63 21.98 7.78
C VAL A 85 -0.78 22.47 8.12
N THR A 86 -1.42 21.90 9.14
CA THR A 86 -2.77 22.31 9.56
C THR A 86 -2.75 23.49 10.52
N ARG A 87 -1.74 23.60 11.39
CA ARG A 87 -1.69 24.63 12.44
C ARG A 87 -0.90 25.87 12.06
N PHE A 88 0.09 25.77 11.16
CA PHE A 88 0.96 26.88 10.80
C PHE A 88 0.79 27.29 9.33
N THR A 89 0.74 28.60 9.08
CA THR A 89 0.75 29.19 7.73
C THR A 89 2.11 29.83 7.45
N PHE A 90 2.93 29.20 6.60
CA PHE A 90 4.26 29.66 6.21
C PHE A 90 4.39 29.71 4.69
N PRO A 91 5.25 30.56 4.11
CA PRO A 91 5.32 30.79 2.66
C PRO A 91 5.72 29.55 1.85
N GLY A 92 6.38 28.55 2.46
CA GLY A 92 6.77 27.28 1.82
C GLY A 92 5.77 26.12 1.97
N ARG A 93 4.57 26.37 2.54
CA ARG A 93 3.60 25.31 2.88
C ARG A 93 3.13 24.50 1.67
N GLN A 94 2.92 25.17 0.54
CA GLN A 94 2.48 24.50 -0.69
C GLN A 94 3.53 23.53 -1.23
N LEU A 95 4.81 23.92 -1.15
CA LEU A 95 5.91 23.05 -1.58
C LEU A 95 5.97 21.78 -0.72
N LEU A 96 5.83 21.93 0.60
CA LEU A 96 5.83 20.80 1.52
C LEU A 96 4.65 19.84 1.25
N LEU A 97 3.45 20.37 1.00
CA LEU A 97 2.29 19.57 0.60
C LEU A 97 2.55 18.78 -0.69
N THR A 98 3.09 19.43 -1.72
CA THR A 98 3.45 18.74 -2.96
C THR A 98 4.48 17.64 -2.70
N LEU A 99 5.50 17.87 -1.86
CA LEU A 99 6.49 16.86 -1.50
C LEU A 99 5.86 15.63 -0.82
N ILE A 100 4.84 15.83 0.03
CA ILE A 100 4.10 14.73 0.67
C ILE A 100 3.30 13.93 -0.38
N ASP A 101 2.72 14.59 -1.38
CA ASP A 101 1.84 13.95 -2.36
C ASP A 101 2.61 13.28 -3.52
N ILE A 102 3.83 13.74 -3.83
CA ILE A 102 4.70 13.17 -4.88
C ILE A 102 4.81 11.63 -4.81
N PRO A 103 5.14 10.98 -3.68
CA PRO A 103 5.28 9.52 -3.64
C PRO A 103 3.99 8.78 -4.00
N PHE A 104 2.81 9.37 -3.76
CA PHE A 104 1.53 8.78 -4.16
C PHE A 104 1.25 8.95 -5.66
N ALA A 105 1.77 10.01 -6.28
CA ALA A 105 1.67 10.24 -7.72
C ALA A 105 2.68 9.39 -8.53
N VAL A 106 3.79 8.98 -7.91
CA VAL A 106 4.83 8.18 -8.55
C VAL A 106 4.42 6.71 -8.58
N SER A 107 4.43 6.10 -9.77
CA SER A 107 4.19 4.67 -9.93
C SER A 107 5.23 3.83 -9.17
N PRO A 108 4.84 2.72 -8.52
CA PRO A 108 5.77 1.81 -7.85
C PRO A 108 6.93 1.34 -8.74
N VAL A 109 6.67 1.17 -10.05
CA VAL A 109 7.70 0.77 -11.02
C VAL A 109 8.78 1.84 -11.15
N VAL A 110 8.38 3.11 -11.20
CA VAL A 110 9.31 4.24 -11.30
C VAL A 110 10.11 4.39 -10.00
N ALA A 111 9.47 4.20 -8.85
CA ALA A 111 10.17 4.18 -7.56
C ALA A 111 11.24 3.09 -7.53
N GLY A 112 10.93 1.88 -8.01
CA GLY A 112 11.91 0.79 -8.15
C GLY A 112 13.09 1.15 -9.05
N LEU A 113 12.84 1.78 -10.20
CA LEU A 113 13.90 2.25 -11.10
C LEU A 113 14.77 3.35 -10.47
N ILE A 114 14.17 4.28 -9.72
CA ILE A 114 14.94 5.31 -8.99
C ILE A 114 15.85 4.65 -7.95
N TYR A 115 15.34 3.68 -7.17
CA TYR A 115 16.17 2.93 -6.24
C TYR A 115 17.32 2.21 -6.95
N LEU A 116 17.06 1.55 -8.07
CA LEU A 116 18.09 0.89 -8.87
C LEU A 116 19.13 1.86 -9.43
N LEU A 117 18.72 3.04 -9.91
CA LEU A 117 19.65 4.04 -10.44
C LEU A 117 20.46 4.75 -9.33
N PHE A 118 19.87 4.91 -8.16
CA PHE A 118 20.50 5.58 -7.04
C PHE A 118 21.49 4.67 -6.30
N TYR A 119 21.10 3.41 -6.09
CA TYR A 119 21.88 2.39 -5.37
C TYR A 119 22.59 1.37 -6.26
N GLY A 120 22.41 1.41 -7.58
CA GLY A 120 23.14 0.54 -8.52
C GLY A 120 24.60 0.95 -8.68
N SER A 121 25.42 0.07 -9.26
CA SER A 121 26.89 0.21 -9.37
C SER A 121 27.38 1.52 -10.02
N ASN A 122 26.60 2.12 -10.93
CA ASN A 122 26.90 3.41 -11.57
C ASN A 122 26.13 4.61 -10.97
N GLY A 123 25.45 4.43 -9.84
CA GLY A 123 24.65 5.47 -9.17
C GLY A 123 25.48 6.41 -8.30
N LEU A 124 24.88 7.54 -7.92
CA LEU A 124 25.49 8.55 -7.04
C LEU A 124 25.98 7.98 -5.70
N LEU A 125 25.29 6.97 -5.16
CA LEU A 125 25.72 6.23 -3.96
C LEU A 125 26.40 4.90 -4.27
N GLY A 126 26.27 4.38 -5.50
CA GLY A 126 26.86 3.12 -5.93
C GLY A 126 28.38 3.10 -5.78
N GLY A 127 29.06 4.15 -6.24
CA GLY A 127 30.52 4.25 -6.12
C GLY A 127 31.02 4.34 -4.67
N TRP A 128 30.24 4.91 -3.74
CA TRP A 128 30.59 4.96 -2.32
C TRP A 128 30.34 3.62 -1.61
N LEU A 129 29.28 2.91 -2.00
CA LEU A 129 28.93 1.59 -1.49
C LEU A 129 29.90 0.50 -1.98
N ASP A 130 30.31 0.58 -3.24
CA ASP A 130 31.32 -0.30 -3.82
C ASP A 130 32.68 -0.10 -3.12
N ALA A 131 33.06 1.15 -2.83
CA ALA A 131 34.24 1.46 -2.04
C ALA A 131 34.21 0.90 -0.61
N HIS A 132 33.03 0.62 -0.05
CA HIS A 132 32.84 0.00 1.27
C HIS A 132 32.47 -1.49 1.20
N ASN A 133 32.52 -2.13 0.02
CA ASN A 133 32.14 -3.54 -0.21
C ASN A 133 30.71 -3.91 0.25
N ILE A 134 29.77 -2.96 0.21
CA ILE A 134 28.38 -3.19 0.61
C ILE A 134 27.52 -3.34 -0.65
N GLN A 135 27.18 -4.58 -1.00
CA GLN A 135 26.29 -4.90 -2.13
C GLN A 135 24.82 -4.84 -1.69
N ILE A 136 24.11 -3.80 -2.14
CA ILE A 136 22.70 -3.57 -1.74
C ILE A 136 21.69 -4.29 -2.66
N MET A 137 22.00 -4.48 -3.95
CA MET A 137 21.18 -5.25 -4.90
C MET A 137 22.02 -5.80 -6.07
N PHE A 138 21.86 -7.10 -6.37
CA PHE A 138 22.25 -7.80 -7.62
C PHE A 138 23.51 -7.29 -8.37
N SER A 139 24.63 -7.06 -7.67
CA SER A 139 25.99 -7.17 -8.23
C SER A 139 27.00 -7.27 -7.11
#